data_AF-A0A9D9GP87-F1
#
_entry.id   AF-A0A9D9GP87-F1
#
_cell.length_a   1.000
_cell.length_b   1.000
_cell.length_c   1.000
_cell.angle_alpha   90.00
_cell.angle_beta   90.00
_cell.angle_gamma   90.00
#
_symmetry.space_group_name_H-M   'P 1'
#
loop_
_entity.id
_entity.type
_entity.pdbx_description
1 polymer ?
#
loop_
_entity_poly.entity_id
_entity_poly.type
_entity_poly.pdbx_seq_one_letter_code
_entity_poly.pdbx_strand_id
1 'polypeptide(L)' 'MKSRIMIISPHPDDAELGMGGSIIKFIDQGHEVIVVDMTSGEPTPCGTPKKGRRRQWKLQRFSV' A
#
# COMPACT_ATOMS: atom_id res chain seq x y z
N MET A 1 9.20 18.97 -10.41
CA MET A 1 8.65 19.33 -9.09
C MET A 1 8.43 18.05 -8.31
N LYS A 2 8.86 17.98 -7.04
CA LYS A 2 8.51 16.86 -6.16
C LYS A 2 7.12 17.08 -5.59
N SER A 3 6.32 16.03 -5.57
CA SER A 3 4.94 16.02 -5.08
C SER A 3 4.77 14.84 -4.15
N ARG A 4 3.80 14.95 -3.24
CA ARG A 4 3.42 13.87 -2.32
C ARG A 4 2.17 13.20 -2.86
N ILE A 5 2.23 11.89 -3.05
CA ILE A 5 1.18 11.08 -3.67
C ILE A 5 0.70 10.07 -2.63
N MET A 6 -0.59 10.08 -2.34
CA MET A 6 -1.23 9.13 -1.44
C MET A 6 -2.11 8.18 -2.25
N ILE A 7 -1.93 6.88 -2.04
CA ILE A 7 -2.70 5.82 -2.69
C ILE A 7 -3.48 5.11 -1.60
N ILE A 8 -4.80 5.01 -1.78
CA ILE A 8 -5.71 4.41 -0.81
C ILE A 8 -6.25 3.12 -1.42
N SER A 9 -5.91 1.98 -0.81
CA SER A 9 -6.30 0.63 -1.23
C SER A 9 -7.27 0.00 -0.21
N PRO A 10 -8.30 -0.73 -0.66
CA PRO A 10 -9.21 -1.43 0.26
C PRO A 10 -8.53 -2.56 1.02
N HIS A 11 -7.68 -3.35 0.36
CA HIS A 11 -6.92 -4.44 0.94
C HIS A 11 -5.42 -4.32 0.61
N PRO A 12 -4.55 -5.01 1.36
CA PRO A 12 -3.15 -5.13 0.97
C PRO A 12 -3.07 -5.74 -0.43
N ASP A 13 -2.08 -5.34 -1.21
CA ASP A 13 -1.82 -5.80 -2.58
C ASP A 13 -2.67 -5.12 -3.67
N ASP A 14 -3.79 -4.45 -3.34
CA ASP A 14 -4.64 -3.78 -4.34
C ASP A 14 -3.91 -2.63 -5.05
N ALA A 15 -3.08 -1.87 -4.31
CA ALA A 15 -2.32 -0.75 -4.86
C ALA A 15 -1.21 -1.25 -5.81
N GLU A 16 -0.54 -2.34 -5.44
CA GLU A 16 0.50 -2.98 -6.24
C GLU A 16 -0.07 -3.59 -7.53
N LEU A 17 -1.24 -4.25 -7.44
CA LEU A 17 -1.91 -4.86 -8.60
C LEU A 17 -2.50 -3.82 -9.56
N GLY A 18 -3.14 -2.77 -9.04
CA GLY A 18 -3.78 -1.75 -9.87
C GLY A 18 -2.82 -0.70 -10.42
N MET A 19 -1.74 -0.40 -9.69
CA MET A 19 -0.92 0.79 -9.94
C MET A 19 0.58 0.58 -9.76
N GLY A 20 1.07 -0.65 -9.57
CA GLY A 20 2.48 -0.92 -9.23
C GLY A 20 3.49 -0.26 -10.17
N GLY A 21 3.26 -0.31 -11.49
CA GLY A 21 4.11 0.36 -12.47
C GLY A 21 4.13 1.90 -12.33
N SER A 22 2.98 2.50 -11.99
CA SER A 22 2.87 3.93 -11.74
C SER A 22 3.56 4.33 -10.43
N ILE A 23 3.45 3.51 -9.39
CA ILE A 23 4.15 3.70 -8.11
C ILE A 23 5.66 3.80 -8.35
N ILE A 24 6.24 2.85 -9.09
CA ILE A 24 7.67 2.86 -9.44
C ILE A 24 8.02 4.12 -10.23
N LYS A 25 7.23 4.45 -11.26
CA LYS A 25 7.45 5.66 -12.07
C LYS A 25 7.47 6.94 -11.21
N PHE A 26 6.57 7.05 -10.23
CA PHE A 26 6.53 8.22 -9.35
C PHE A 26 7.74 8.26 -8.41
N ILE A 27 8.18 7.12 -7.90
CA ILE A 27 9.39 6.99 -7.08
C ILE A 27 10.62 7.40 -7.90
N ASP A 28 10.77 6.92 -9.13
CA ASP A 28 11.89 7.25 -10.03
C ASP A 28 11.92 8.75 -10.41
N GLN A 29 10.75 9.39 -10.49
CA GLN A 29 10.63 10.84 -10.67
C GLN A 29 10.94 11.64 -9.40
N GLY A 30 11.24 10.96 -8.28
CA GLY A 30 11.60 11.56 -7.00
C GLY A 30 10.40 12.04 -6.17
N HIS A 31 9.19 11.57 -6.46
CA HIS A 31 8.00 11.85 -5.64
C HIS A 31 8.01 11.04 -4.35
N GLU A 32 7.35 11.57 -3.32
CA GLU A 32 7.08 10.82 -2.09
C GLU A 32 5.77 10.07 -2.27
N VAL A 33 5.80 8.74 -2.20
CA VAL A 33 4.61 7.90 -2.34
C VAL A 33 4.27 7.25 -1.00
N ILE A 34 3.00 7.37 -0.60
CA ILE A 34 2.43 6.78 0.61
C ILE A 34 1.28 5.88 0.19
N VAL A 35 1.36 4.59 0.51
CA VAL A 35 0.25 3.64 0.34
C VAL A 35 -0.45 3.44 1.70
N VAL A 36 -1.77 3.48 1.68
CA VAL A 36 -2.65 3.28 2.85
C VAL A 36 -3.65 2.17 2.54
N ASP A 37 -3.44 1.02 3.18
CA ASP A 37 -4.39 -0.08 3.16
C ASP A 37 -5.48 0.17 4.22
N MET A 38 -6.74 0.20 3.80
CA MET A 38 -7.89 0.47 4.69
C MET A 38 -8.26 -0.74 5.56
N THR A 39 -7.97 -1.95 5.10
CA THR A 39 -8.27 -3.19 5.80
C THR A 39 -7.11 -4.17 5.69
N SER A 40 -7.13 -5.25 6.48
CA SER A 40 -6.17 -6.34 6.38
C SER A 40 -6.52 -7.39 5.31
N GLY A 41 -7.67 -7.28 4.63
CA GLY A 41 -8.15 -8.33 3.73
C GLY A 41 -8.63 -9.61 4.43
N GLU A 42 -8.87 -9.57 5.75
CA GLU A 42 -9.38 -10.73 6.49
C GLU A 42 -10.89 -10.64 6.73
N PRO A 43 -11.60 -11.79 6.73
CA PRO A 43 -11.10 -13.16 6.52
C PRO A 43 -10.98 -13.52 5.03
N THR A 44 -9.81 -14.01 4.63
CA THR A 44 -9.58 -14.57 3.29
C THR A 44 -9.83 -16.09 3.29
N PRO A 45 -10.46 -16.68 2.25
CA PRO A 45 -10.80 -18.12 2.23
C PRO A 45 -9.60 -19.06 2.45
N CYS A 46 -8.40 -18.62 2.07
CA CYS A 46 -7.16 -19.39 2.16
C CYS A 46 -6.14 -18.83 3.16
N GLY A 47 -6.49 -17.78 3.92
CA GLY A 47 -5.57 -17.09 4.82
C GLY A 47 -5.73 -17.54 6.27
N THR A 48 -4.66 -17.99 6.92
CA THR A 48 -4.66 -18.13 8.39
C THR A 48 -4.53 -16.76 9.03
N PRO A 49 -5.47 -16.33 9.91
CA PRO A 49 -5.33 -15.06 10.60
C PRO A 49 -4.03 -15.03 11.39
N LYS A 50 -3.15 -14.06 11.12
CA LYS A 50 -1.97 -13.88 11.97
C LYS A 50 -2.45 -13.32 13.31
N LYS A 51 -2.56 -14.20 14.32
CA LYS A 51 -2.85 -13.84 15.72
C LYS A 51 -1.94 -12.68 16.14
N GLY A 52 -2.54 -11.54 16.50
CA GLY A 52 -1.84 -10.34 17.00
C GLY A 52 -1.93 -9.10 16.11
N ARG A 53 -2.54 -9.17 14.93
CA ARG A 53 -2.55 -8.08 13.94
C ARG A 53 -3.84 -7.25 13.98
N ARG A 54 -4.30 -6.89 15.19
CA ARG A 54 -5.65 -6.33 15.45
C ARG A 54 -5.86 -4.88 14.99
N ARG A 55 -4.85 -4.25 14.38
CA ARG A 55 -4.89 -2.91 13.77
C ARG A 55 -3.69 -2.85 12.84
N GLN A 56 -3.92 -2.90 11.53
CA GLN A 56 -2.81 -2.82 10.58
C GLN A 56 -3.09 -1.78 9.51
N TRP A 57 -2.89 -0.53 9.90
CA TRP A 57 -2.52 0.51 8.96
C TRP A 57 -1.09 0.22 8.54
N LYS A 58 -0.90 -0.30 7.32
CA LYS A 58 0.45 -0.49 6.79
C LYS A 58 0.81 0.76 6.00
N LEU A 59 1.49 1.69 6.66
CA LEU A 59 2.06 2.84 5.98
C LEU A 59 3.32 2.37 5.26
N GLN A 60 3.24 2.21 3.94
CA GLN A 60 4.42 1.99 3.13
C GLN A 60 4.88 3.33 2.59
N ARG A 61 5.98 3.84 3.15
CA ARG A 61 6.62 5.10 2.72
C ARG A 61 7.79 4.74 1.83
N PHE A 62 7.69 5.10 0.56
CA PHE A 62 8.77 4.97 -0.39
C PHE A 62 9.38 6.34 -0.66
N SER A 63 10.67 6.47 -0.42
CA SER A 63 11.47 7.64 -0.75
C SER A 63 12.82 7.18 -1.28
N VAL A 64 13.26 7.75 -2.40
CA VAL A 64 14.62 7.62 -2.92
C VAL A 64 15.52 8.66 -2.28
#